data_AF-A0A945YIM2-F1
#
_entry.id   AF-A0A945YIM2-F1
#
_cell.length_a   1.000
_cell.length_b   1.000
_cell.length_c   1.000
_cell.angle_alpha   90.00
_cell.angle_beta   90.00
_cell.angle_gamma   90.00
#
_symmetry.space_group_name_H-M   'P 1'
#
loop_
_entity.id
_entity.type
_entity.pdbx_description
1 polymer ?
#
loop_
_entity_poly.entity_id
_entity_poly.type
_entity_poly.pdbx_seq_one_letter_code
_entity_poly.pdbx_strand_id
1 'polypeptide(L)' 'MEKVINNRDVELKAFMQSCWKNYKSTGDINCLVEAVEAAPFFGEAELAEEIARILRAR' A
#
# COMPACT_ATOMS: atom_id res chain seq x y z
N MET A 1 -16.57 21.78 7.11
CA MET A 1 -16.84 20.47 6.50
C MET A 1 -15.86 19.49 7.12
N GLU A 2 -16.20 18.93 8.28
CA GLU A 2 -15.38 17.86 8.88
C GLU A 2 -15.55 16.63 8.01
N LYS A 3 -14.45 16.13 7.43
CA LYS A 3 -14.45 14.84 6.77
C LYS A 3 -14.78 13.81 7.84
N VAL A 4 -15.95 13.19 7.76
CA VAL A 4 -16.28 11.99 8.53
C VAL A 4 -15.28 10.93 8.08
N ILE A 5 -14.21 10.74 8.85
CA ILE A 5 -13.27 9.64 8.63
C ILE A 5 -14.05 8.38 8.97
N ASN A 6 -14.44 7.62 7.95
CA ASN A 6 -15.12 6.35 8.14
C ASN A 6 -14.13 5.40 8.84
N ASN A 7 -14.56 4.71 9.90
CA ASN A 7 -13.72 3.76 10.65
C ASN A 7 -13.03 2.73 9.75
N ARG A 8 -13.69 2.38 8.64
CA ARG A 8 -13.20 1.46 7.60
C ARG A 8 -11.96 1.96 6.87
N ASP A 9 -11.81 3.27 6.66
CA ASP A 9 -10.65 3.85 5.96
C ASP A 9 -9.39 3.78 6.83
N VAL A 10 -9.56 3.88 8.16
CA VAL A 10 -8.47 3.75 9.13
C VAL A 10 -7.96 2.30 9.18
N GLU A 11 -8.88 1.34 9.20
CA GLU A 11 -8.56 -0.09 9.18
C GLU A 11 -7.89 -0.50 7.87
N LEU A 12 -8.40 -0.04 6.72
CA LEU A 12 -7.78 -0.27 5.40
C LEU A 12 -6.35 0.27 5.36
N LYS A 13 -6.15 1.50 5.86
CA LYS A 13 -4.83 2.12 5.88
C LYS A 13 -3.85 1.37 6.78
N ALA A 14 -4.30 0.91 7.94
CA ALA A 14 -3.48 0.09 8.83
C ALA A 14 -3.10 -1.25 8.19
N PHE A 15 -4.05 -1.90 7.52
CA PHE A 15 -3.82 -3.14 6.77
C PHE A 15 -2.79 -2.94 5.66
N MET A 16 -2.99 -1.93 4.81
CA MET A 16 -2.05 -1.54 3.74
C MET A 16 -0.63 -1.32 4.30
N GLN A 17 -0.50 -0.56 5.40
CA GLN A 17 0.80 -0.30 6.02
C GLN A 17 1.45 -1.58 6.56
N SER A 18 0.67 -2.53 7.06
CA SER A 18 1.16 -3.83 7.52
C SER A 18 1.70 -4.65 6.34
N CYS A 19 0.94 -4.76 5.25
CA CYS A 19 1.36 -5.45 4.03
C CYS A 19 2.63 -4.81 3.43
N TRP A 20 2.71 -3.47 3.40
CA TRP A 20 3.90 -2.76 2.94
C TRP A 20 5.14 -3.05 3.80
N LYS A 21 5.00 -3.02 5.13
CA LYS A 21 6.11 -3.37 6.04
C LYS A 21 6.58 -4.80 5.85
N ASN A 22 5.64 -5.73 5.66
CA ASN A 22 5.96 -7.13 5.40
C ASN A 22 6.73 -7.28 4.08
N TYR A 23 6.26 -6.67 2.99
CA TYR A 23 6.99 -6.65 1.72
C TYR A 23 8.42 -6.11 1.89
N LYS A 24 8.60 -4.97 2.57
CA LYS A 24 9.94 -4.40 2.79
C LYS A 24 10.86 -5.32 3.61
N SER A 25 10.30 -6.15 4.48
CA SER A 25 11.08 -7.09 5.29
C SER A 25 11.38 -8.42 4.60
N THR A 26 10.50 -8.89 3.72
CA THR A 26 10.59 -10.25 3.15
C THR A 26 10.91 -10.27 1.66
N GLY A 27 10.63 -9.18 0.94
CA GLY A 27 10.61 -9.14 -0.52
C GLY A 27 9.45 -9.93 -1.14
N ASP A 28 8.47 -10.38 -0.35
CA ASP A 28 7.32 -11.15 -0.86
C ASP A 28 6.36 -10.27 -1.65
N ILE A 29 6.38 -10.44 -2.97
CA ILE A 29 5.57 -9.65 -3.90
C ILE A 29 4.07 -9.74 -3.62
N ASN A 30 3.58 -10.83 -3.01
CA ASN A 30 2.16 -10.96 -2.69
C ASN A 30 1.73 -9.91 -1.65
N CYS A 31 2.60 -9.61 -0.67
CA CYS A 31 2.36 -8.54 0.29
C CYS A 31 2.30 -7.15 -0.39
N LEU A 32 3.06 -6.94 -1.47
CA LEU A 32 2.97 -5.70 -2.25
C LEU A 32 1.64 -5.60 -2.99
N VAL A 33 1.19 -6.69 -3.61
CA VAL A 33 -0.10 -6.74 -4.32
C VAL A 33 -1.26 -6.45 -3.36
N GLU A 34 -1.29 -7.11 -2.19
CA GLU A 34 -2.32 -6.88 -1.17
C GLU A 34 -2.35 -5.42 -0.69
N ALA A 35 -1.18 -4.79 -0.50
CA ALA A 35 -1.11 -3.38 -0.13
C ALA A 35 -1.73 -2.46 -1.20
N VAL A 36 -1.50 -2.75 -2.48
CA VAL A 36 -2.01 -1.96 -3.61
C VAL A 36 -3.52 -2.13 -3.80
N GLU A 37 -4.02 -3.35 -3.66
CA GLU A 37 -5.46 -3.63 -3.78
C GLU A 37 -6.26 -3.02 -2.62
N ALA A 38 -5.68 -3.01 -1.42
CA ALA A 38 -6.31 -2.42 -0.25
C ALA A 38 -6.45 -0.89 -0.36
N ALA A 39 -5.56 -0.20 -1.06
CA ALA A 39 -5.66 1.25 -1.24
C ALA A 39 -5.06 1.68 -2.60
N PRO A 40 -5.89 2.17 -3.56
CA PRO A 40 -5.40 2.74 -4.80
C PRO A 40 -4.66 4.07 -4.53
N PHE A 41 -3.35 4.00 -4.30
CA PHE A 41 -2.29 5.01 -4.41
C PHE A 41 -2.49 6.45 -3.88
N PHE A 42 -3.57 6.79 -3.20
CA PHE A 42 -3.75 8.17 -2.72
C PHE A 42 -2.79 8.50 -1.56
N GLY A 43 -1.62 9.03 -1.92
CA GLY A 43 -0.67 9.66 -1.00
C GLY A 43 0.56 8.85 -0.60
N GLU A 44 0.73 7.61 -1.08
CA GLU A 44 1.86 6.74 -0.71
C GLU A 44 2.91 6.68 -1.83
N ALA A 45 3.72 7.75 -1.93
CA ALA A 45 4.70 7.94 -3.01
C ALA A 45 5.77 6.82 -3.07
N GLU A 46 6.23 6.32 -1.92
CA GLU A 46 7.20 5.21 -1.84
C GLU A 46 6.67 3.94 -2.51
N LEU A 47 5.39 3.62 -2.26
CA LEU A 47 4.75 2.41 -2.80
C LEU A 47 4.62 2.51 -4.32
N ALA A 48 4.25 3.69 -4.83
CA ALA A 48 4.15 3.95 -6.27
C ALA A 48 5.50 3.85 -6.98
N GLU A 49 6.57 4.36 -6.37
CA GLU A 49 7.93 4.27 -6.94
C GLU A 49 8.42 2.82 -7.00
N GLU A 50 8.18 2.03 -5.94
CA GLU A 50 8.58 0.63 -5.88
C GLU A 50 7.95 -0.20 -7.00
N ILE A 51 6.65 -0.03 -7.22
CA ILE A 51 5.94 -0.73 -8.30
C ILE A 51 6.46 -0.29 -9.65
N ALA A 52 6.70 1.02 -9.85
CA ALA A 52 7.30 1.51 -11.09
C ALA A 52 8.68 0.90 -11.33
N ARG A 53 9.49 0.68 -10.28
CA ARG A 53 10.78 -0.01 -10.38
C ARG A 53 10.61 -1.47 -10.82
N ILE A 54 9.69 -2.21 -10.20
CA ILE A 54 9.40 -3.61 -10.54
C ILE A 54 8.92 -3.73 -11.99
N LEU A 55 8.04 -2.84 -12.43
CA LEU A 55 7.52 -2.83 -13.81
C LEU A 55 8.58 -2.50 -14.85
N ARG A 56 9.51 -1.58 -14.55
CA ARG A 56 10.64 -1.24 -15.44
C ARG A 56 11.71 -2.33 -15.51
N ALA A 57 11.79 -3.19 -14.51
CA ALA A 57 12.76 -4.29 -14.45
C ALA A 57 12.31 -5.53 -15.24
N ARG A 58 11.09 -5.53 -15.80
CA ARG A 58 10.58 -6.53 -16.74
C ARG A 58 10.73 -6.04 -18.18
#